data_AF-A0A535DEF9-F1
#
_entry.id   AF-A0A535DEF9-F1
#
_cell.length_a   1.000
_cell.length_b   1.000
_cell.length_c   1.000
_cell.angle_alpha   90.00
_cell.angle_beta   90.00
_cell.angle_gamma   90.00
#
_symmetry.space_group_name_H-M   'P 1'
#
loop_
_entity.id
_entity.type
_entity.pdbx_description
1 polymer ?
#
loop_
_entity_poly.entity_id
_entity_poly.type
_entity_poly.pdbx_seq_one_letter_code
_entity_poly.pdbx_strand_id
1 'polypeptide(L)'
;MFPALAVHTPRASSSRGTCAILLLAPRILNEPIGCAYVLERDHRCRRDAFKNGTARTYRRIERVAEVRAFAALRYDERVAGPLSALICPPYDVISPEQRRALEARSPRNFVHVELPDEEPRGYARAAELLRTWIAEGALVADEPSIYLHEHEFTVKGQRASRRGVFVALRVHPASDRVVLPHELTFPKAKADRLELL
;
A
#
# COMPACT_ATOMS: atom_id res chain seq x y z
N MET A 1 15.13 -4.33 5.73
CA MET A 1 13.68 -4.52 5.92
C MET A 1 12.97 -3.48 5.08
N PHE A 2 12.22 -3.89 4.06
CA PHE A 2 11.50 -2.97 3.18
C PHE A 2 10.08 -2.77 3.75
N PRO A 3 9.68 -1.58 4.23
CA PRO A 3 8.29 -1.33 4.57
C PRO A 3 7.43 -1.36 3.30
N ALA A 4 6.24 -1.96 3.39
CA ALA A 4 5.25 -1.86 2.33
C ALA A 4 4.66 -0.43 2.36
N LEU A 5 4.72 0.30 1.25
CA LEU A 5 4.09 1.63 1.12
C LEU A 5 3.01 1.58 0.05
N ALA A 6 1.82 2.06 0.38
CA ALA A 6 0.78 2.34 -0.59
C ALA A 6 1.11 3.64 -1.33
N VAL A 7 1.47 3.56 -2.62
CA VAL A 7 1.65 4.75 -3.45
C VAL A 7 0.30 5.11 -4.07
N HIS A 8 -0.21 6.29 -3.74
CA HIS A 8 -1.47 6.80 -4.27
C HIS A 8 -1.26 7.86 -5.34
N THR A 9 -1.89 7.69 -6.50
CA THR A 9 -2.03 8.77 -7.49
C THR A 9 -3.39 9.47 -7.30
N PRO A 10 -3.44 10.79 -7.06
CA PRO A 10 -4.69 11.52 -7.17
C PRO A 10 -5.24 11.44 -8.59
N ARG A 11 -6.54 11.21 -8.75
CA ARG A 11 -7.20 11.28 -10.07
C ARG A 11 -7.41 12.74 -10.44
N ALA A 12 -6.97 13.11 -11.63
CA ALA A 12 -7.21 14.40 -12.25
C ALA A 12 -8.71 14.66 -12.39
N SER A 13 -9.26 15.51 -11.53
CA SER A 13 -10.46 16.27 -11.84
C SER A 13 -10.07 17.75 -11.84
N SER A 14 -10.47 18.46 -12.89
CA SER A 14 -10.05 19.81 -13.31
C SER A 14 -8.72 19.88 -14.08
N SER A 15 -8.82 20.08 -15.40
CA SER A 15 -7.93 20.81 -16.34
C SER A 15 -6.41 20.89 -16.14
N ARG A 16 -5.78 20.01 -15.36
CA ARG A 16 -4.36 20.11 -14.98
C ARG A 16 -3.70 18.73 -14.94
N GLY A 17 -3.20 18.29 -16.10
CA GLY A 17 -2.15 17.28 -16.26
C GLY A 17 -2.50 15.85 -15.82
N THR A 18 -2.38 14.89 -16.74
CA THR A 18 -2.38 13.47 -16.40
C THR A 18 -1.06 13.14 -15.69
N CYS A 19 -1.10 12.62 -14.47
CA CYS A 19 0.07 12.08 -13.79
C CYS A 19 0.04 10.56 -13.92
N ALA A 20 1.05 9.98 -14.57
CA ALA A 20 1.20 8.54 -14.70
C ALA A 20 2.41 8.07 -13.89
N ILE A 21 2.24 7.00 -13.10
CA ILE A 21 3.36 6.24 -12.54
C ILE A 21 3.77 5.24 -13.60
N LEU A 22 4.98 5.40 -14.14
CA LEU A 22 5.60 4.37 -14.97
C LEU A 22 6.50 3.52 -14.07
N LEU A 23 6.05 2.29 -13.81
CA LEU A 23 6.92 1.25 -13.28
C LEU A 23 7.75 0.72 -14.45
N LEU A 24 9.06 0.92 -14.40
CA LEU A 24 9.95 0.30 -15.38
C LEU A 24 9.93 -1.22 -15.18
N ALA A 25 9.70 -1.99 -16.24
CA ALA A 25 9.68 -3.45 -16.13
C ALA A 25 11.03 -3.96 -15.62
N PRO A 26 11.08 -4.78 -14.55
CA PRO A 26 12.32 -5.35 -14.05
C PRO A 26 12.87 -6.36 -15.08
N ARG A 27 14.20 -6.50 -15.17
CA ARG A 27 14.83 -7.49 -16.06
C ARG A 27 14.87 -8.88 -15.43
N ILE A 28 14.78 -8.95 -14.10
CA ILE A 28 14.70 -10.16 -13.28
C ILE A 28 13.77 -9.92 -12.08
N LEU A 29 13.11 -10.97 -11.55
CA LEU A 29 12.04 -10.87 -10.54
C LEU A 29 12.39 -10.04 -9.29
N ASN A 30 13.68 -9.92 -8.95
CA ASN A 30 14.18 -9.25 -7.74
C ASN A 30 14.95 -7.94 -7.98
N GLU A 31 14.92 -7.40 -9.21
CA GLU A 31 15.55 -6.11 -9.50
C GLU A 31 14.72 -4.96 -8.89
N PRO A 32 15.34 -3.99 -8.20
CA PRO A 32 14.63 -2.78 -7.77
C PRO A 32 14.07 -2.04 -8.99
N ILE A 33 12.76 -1.82 -8.99
CA ILE A 33 12.06 -1.04 -10.00
C ILE A 33 12.08 0.43 -9.56
N GLY A 34 12.50 1.31 -10.46
CA GLY A 34 12.30 2.74 -10.26
C GLY A 34 10.88 3.16 -10.62
N CYS A 35 10.16 3.84 -9.72
CA CYS A 35 8.94 4.58 -10.03
C CYS A 35 9.23 5.95 -10.67
N ALA A 36 9.18 6.05 -12.01
CA ALA A 36 9.20 7.36 -12.65
C ALA A 36 7.80 8.01 -12.64
N TYR A 37 7.69 9.22 -12.10
CA TYR A 37 6.48 10.02 -12.22
C TYR A 37 6.58 10.90 -13.47
N VAL A 38 5.60 10.80 -14.38
CA VAL A 38 5.48 11.73 -15.51
C VAL A 38 4.49 12.83 -15.11
N LEU A 39 5.01 14.03 -14.86
CA LEU A 39 4.20 15.24 -14.77
C LEU A 39 4.17 15.89 -16.15
N GLU A 40 3.13 15.66 -16.95
CA GLU A 40 2.94 16.44 -18.18
C GLU A 40 2.52 17.87 -17.82
N ARG A 41 3.47 18.80 -17.90
CA ARG A 41 3.18 20.21 -18.18
C ARG A 41 4.33 20.82 -18.97
N ASP A 42 4.08 21.09 -20.25
CA ASP A 42 4.61 22.32 -20.83
C ASP A 42 3.72 22.89 -21.94
N HIS A 43 2.94 23.92 -21.60
CA HIS A 43 2.44 24.87 -22.59
C HIS A 43 3.55 25.89 -22.84
N ARG A 44 4.53 25.51 -23.66
CA ARG A 44 5.38 26.37 -24.49
C ARG A 44 6.60 25.57 -24.97
N CYS A 45 6.43 24.81 -26.05
CA CYS A 45 7.55 24.60 -26.95
C CYS A 45 7.07 24.89 -28.38
N ARG A 46 7.66 25.93 -28.96
CA ARG A 46 7.44 26.34 -30.35
C ARG A 46 7.90 25.21 -31.28
N ARG A 47 7.12 25.07 -32.35
CA ARG A 47 7.25 24.19 -33.51
C ARG A 47 8.70 23.95 -33.96
N ASP A 48 9.02 22.66 -34.09
CA ASP A 48 9.76 21.99 -35.18
C ASP A 48 10.52 20.79 -34.56
N ALA A 49 10.34 19.52 -34.91
CA ALA A 49 9.72 18.91 -36.07
C ALA A 49 9.16 17.52 -35.68
N PHE A 50 7.94 17.26 -36.10
CA PHE A 50 7.29 15.94 -36.04
C PHE A 50 7.17 15.44 -37.48
N LYS A 51 8.30 15.00 -38.03
CA LYS A 51 8.34 14.14 -39.22
C LYS A 51 9.36 13.05 -38.91
N ASN A 52 8.84 11.87 -38.55
CA ASN A 52 9.53 10.63 -38.20
C ASN A 52 9.95 10.50 -36.72
N GLY A 53 9.18 9.67 -35.98
CA GLY A 53 9.55 9.15 -34.66
C GLY A 53 9.51 10.20 -33.54
N THR A 54 8.40 10.30 -32.81
CA THR A 54 8.38 11.12 -31.59
C THR A 54 9.31 10.57 -30.54
N ALA A 55 10.49 11.16 -30.43
CA ALA A 55 11.30 11.11 -29.24
C ALA A 55 10.51 11.82 -28.11
N ARG A 56 9.80 11.04 -27.29
CA ARG A 56 9.40 11.50 -25.96
C ARG A 56 10.69 11.71 -25.17
N THR A 57 11.09 12.96 -24.94
CA THR A 57 12.22 13.28 -24.07
C THR A 57 11.81 12.99 -22.62
N TYR A 58 12.22 11.83 -22.11
CA TYR A 58 12.10 11.50 -20.70
C TYR A 58 13.21 12.22 -19.93
N ARG A 59 12.85 13.20 -19.09
CA ARG A 59 13.81 13.75 -18.13
C ARG A 59 14.07 12.65 -17.10
N ARG A 60 15.28 12.07 -17.09
CA ARG A 60 15.68 11.08 -16.09
C ARG A 60 15.59 11.75 -14.73
N ILE A 61 14.63 11.32 -13.91
CA ILE A 61 14.57 11.70 -12.51
C ILE A 61 15.72 10.93 -11.84
N GLU A 62 16.78 11.63 -11.45
CA GLU A 62 17.98 11.00 -10.87
C GLU A 62 17.73 10.40 -9.48
N ARG A 63 16.60 10.75 -8.85
CA ARG A 63 16.19 10.29 -7.52
C ARG A 63 14.77 9.75 -7.56
N VAL A 64 14.66 8.45 -7.79
CA VAL A 64 13.41 7.72 -7.90
C VAL A 64 13.32 6.72 -6.77
N ALA A 65 12.13 6.59 -6.17
CA ALA A 65 11.85 5.58 -5.17
C ALA A 65 12.10 4.17 -5.75
N GLU A 66 12.97 3.40 -5.10
CA GLU A 66 13.21 2.00 -5.41
C GLU A 66 12.13 1.14 -4.76
N VAL A 67 11.37 0.41 -5.59
CA VAL A 67 10.33 -0.50 -5.14
C VAL A 67 10.60 -1.92 -5.61
N ARG A 68 10.10 -2.92 -4.88
CA ARG A 68 10.22 -4.34 -5.22
C ARG A 68 8.89 -5.05 -4.97
N ALA A 69 8.73 -6.16 -5.69
CA ALA A 69 7.73 -7.15 -5.38
C ALA A 69 8.01 -7.75 -3.98
N PHE A 70 6.96 -8.13 -3.26
CA PHE A 70 7.08 -8.81 -1.96
C PHE A 70 6.01 -9.89 -1.82
N ALA A 71 6.26 -10.87 -0.96
CA ALA A 71 5.30 -11.91 -0.64
C ALA A 71 4.37 -11.37 0.46
N ALA A 72 3.16 -10.93 0.10
CA ALA A 72 2.15 -10.57 1.08
C ALA A 72 1.51 -11.82 1.70
N LEU A 73 1.07 -11.70 2.95
CA LEU A 73 0.20 -12.69 3.57
C LEU A 73 -1.25 -12.38 3.20
N ARG A 74 -1.97 -13.37 2.69
CA ARG A 74 -3.40 -13.30 2.37
C ARG A 74 -4.16 -14.43 3.01
N TYR A 75 -5.43 -14.18 3.33
CA TYR A 75 -6.34 -15.24 3.73
C TYR A 75 -6.57 -16.23 2.59
N ASP A 76 -6.48 -17.52 2.89
CA ASP A 76 -7.05 -18.57 2.05
C ASP A 76 -8.52 -18.76 2.47
N GLU A 77 -9.46 -18.26 1.66
CA GLU A 77 -10.90 -18.31 1.99
C GLU A 77 -11.45 -19.74 2.11
N ARG A 78 -10.75 -20.74 1.56
CA ARG A 78 -11.12 -22.16 1.70
C ARG A 78 -10.85 -22.69 3.10
N VAL A 79 -9.84 -22.13 3.77
CA VAL A 79 -9.43 -22.53 5.13
C VAL A 79 -10.03 -21.57 6.16
N ALA A 80 -9.95 -20.26 5.90
CA ALA A 80 -10.30 -19.20 6.83
C ALA A 80 -11.78 -18.80 6.78
N GLY A 81 -12.49 -19.08 5.68
CA GLY A 81 -13.86 -18.62 5.43
C GLY A 81 -13.92 -17.33 4.59
N PRO A 82 -15.11 -16.75 4.41
CA PRO A 82 -15.31 -15.63 3.48
C PRO A 82 -14.58 -14.37 3.97
N LEU A 83 -13.81 -13.73 3.07
CA LEU A 83 -12.96 -12.58 3.39
C LEU A 83 -13.71 -11.44 4.09
N SER A 84 -14.99 -11.23 3.74
CA SER A 84 -15.84 -10.19 4.33
C SER A 84 -15.95 -10.32 5.84
N ALA A 85 -15.92 -11.54 6.41
CA ALA A 85 -15.96 -11.81 7.84
C ALA A 85 -14.59 -11.73 8.54
N LEU A 86 -13.50 -11.68 7.76
CA LEU A 86 -12.12 -11.78 8.26
C LEU A 86 -11.41 -10.43 8.37
N ILE A 87 -11.84 -9.42 7.60
CA ILE A 87 -11.22 -8.09 7.61
C ILE A 87 -11.85 -7.17 8.67
N CYS A 88 -11.07 -6.17 9.10
CA CYS A 88 -11.51 -5.10 9.99
C CYS A 88 -11.06 -3.73 9.47
N PRO A 89 -11.68 -2.63 9.93
CA PRO A 89 -11.15 -1.28 9.74
C PRO A 89 -9.78 -1.10 10.43
N PRO A 90 -9.07 0.01 10.16
CA PRO A 90 -7.91 0.42 10.95
C PRO A 90 -8.26 0.62 12.43
N TYR A 91 -7.31 0.32 13.32
CA TYR A 91 -7.50 0.32 14.78
C TYR A 91 -8.04 1.64 15.37
N ASP A 92 -7.68 2.79 14.79
CA ASP A 92 -7.97 4.13 15.29
C ASP A 92 -9.44 4.56 15.12
N VAL A 93 -10.21 3.81 14.33
CA VAL A 93 -11.63 4.09 14.07
C VAL A 93 -12.57 3.03 14.65
N ILE A 94 -12.05 2.04 15.37
CA ILE A 94 -12.85 0.94 15.95
C ILE A 94 -13.29 1.29 17.37
N SER A 95 -14.60 1.37 17.61
CA SER A 95 -15.16 1.47 18.96
C SER A 95 -15.11 0.12 19.71
N PRO A 96 -15.19 0.10 21.05
CA PRO A 96 -15.26 -1.15 21.82
C PRO A 96 -16.44 -2.05 21.41
N GLU A 97 -17.60 -1.47 21.07
CA GLU A 97 -18.77 -2.20 20.57
C GLU A 97 -18.50 -2.83 19.20
N GLN A 98 -17.87 -2.06 18.30
CA GLN A 98 -17.50 -2.55 16.97
C GLN A 98 -16.46 -3.66 17.06
N ARG A 99 -15.50 -3.54 17.99
CA ARG A 99 -14.52 -4.59 18.27
C ARG A 99 -15.20 -5.89 18.67
N ARG A 100 -16.07 -5.87 19.67
CA ARG A 100 -16.84 -7.06 20.10
C ARG A 100 -17.65 -7.67 18.96
N ALA A 101 -18.25 -6.83 18.12
CA ALA A 101 -18.97 -7.30 16.94
C ALA A 101 -18.04 -7.96 15.91
N LEU A 102 -16.85 -7.40 15.66
CA LEU A 102 -15.85 -7.97 14.75
C LEU A 102 -15.33 -9.31 15.25
N GLU A 103 -15.06 -9.44 16.55
CA GLU A 103 -14.64 -10.69 17.18
C GLU A 103 -15.73 -11.77 17.06
N ALA A 104 -16.98 -11.40 17.31
CA ALA A 104 -18.11 -12.32 17.20
C ALA A 104 -18.38 -12.78 15.75
N ARG A 105 -17.92 -12.04 14.73
CA ARG A 105 -18.11 -12.40 13.32
C ARG A 105 -17.23 -13.57 12.89
N SER A 106 -16.03 -13.68 13.43
CA SER A 106 -15.12 -14.80 13.14
C SER A 106 -14.00 -14.87 14.17
N PRO A 107 -13.62 -16.07 14.66
CA PRO A 107 -12.42 -16.24 15.47
C PRO A 107 -11.12 -15.93 14.69
N ARG A 108 -11.21 -15.79 13.36
CA ARG A 108 -10.13 -15.37 12.47
C ARG A 108 -10.33 -13.95 11.95
N ASN A 109 -11.12 -13.12 12.63
CA ASN A 109 -11.20 -11.71 12.25
C ASN A 109 -9.87 -11.01 12.61
N PHE A 110 -9.33 -10.24 11.67
CA PHE A 110 -8.03 -9.59 11.82
C PHE A 110 -7.99 -8.56 12.95
N VAL A 111 -9.14 -8.16 13.51
CA VAL A 111 -9.23 -7.30 14.70
C VAL A 111 -8.41 -7.83 15.88
N HIS A 112 -8.28 -9.16 16.02
CA HIS A 112 -7.48 -9.78 17.07
C HIS A 112 -5.97 -9.45 16.95
N VAL A 113 -5.51 -9.11 15.76
CA VAL A 113 -4.12 -8.72 15.45
C VAL A 113 -3.99 -7.21 15.35
N GLU A 114 -4.94 -6.55 14.69
CA GLU A 114 -4.93 -5.10 14.44
C GLU A 114 -5.17 -4.26 15.70
N LEU A 115 -6.06 -4.75 16.59
CA LEU A 115 -6.44 -4.12 17.85
C LEU A 115 -6.51 -5.20 18.96
N PRO A 116 -5.35 -5.73 19.39
CA PRO A 116 -5.30 -6.73 20.45
C PRO A 116 -5.85 -6.17 21.78
N ASP A 117 -6.28 -7.05 22.67
CA ASP A 117 -6.67 -6.64 24.02
C ASP A 117 -5.51 -5.94 24.72
N GLU A 118 -5.82 -4.98 25.58
CA GLU A 118 -4.81 -4.32 26.41
C GLU A 118 -4.10 -5.32 27.35
N GLU A 119 -2.99 -4.84 27.92
CA GLU A 119 -2.07 -5.43 28.91
C GLU A 119 -2.51 -6.71 29.68
N PRO A 120 -1.57 -7.60 30.03
CA PRO A 120 -0.12 -7.47 29.88
C PRO A 120 0.46 -8.21 28.67
N ARG A 121 -0.38 -8.90 27.88
CA ARG A 121 0.08 -9.78 26.78
C ARG A 121 -0.68 -9.60 25.48
N GLY A 122 -1.27 -8.43 25.24
CA GLY A 122 -2.01 -8.11 24.01
C GLY A 122 -1.21 -8.46 22.75
N TYR A 123 -0.08 -7.79 22.56
CA TYR A 123 0.78 -7.97 21.39
C TYR A 123 1.40 -9.37 21.29
N ALA A 124 1.83 -9.96 22.42
CA ALA A 124 2.37 -11.32 22.42
C ALA A 124 1.33 -12.34 21.93
N ARG A 125 0.07 -12.24 22.39
CA ARG A 125 -1.03 -13.10 21.94
C ARG A 125 -1.38 -12.85 20.47
N ALA A 126 -1.39 -11.60 20.01
CA ALA A 126 -1.61 -11.29 18.60
C ALA A 126 -0.53 -11.95 17.70
N ALA A 127 0.74 -11.87 18.11
CA ALA A 127 1.84 -12.49 17.38
C ALA A 127 1.74 -14.02 17.38
N GLU A 128 1.36 -14.64 18.50
CA GLU A 128 1.07 -16.09 18.58
C GLU A 128 -0.08 -16.49 17.67
N LEU A 129 -1.18 -15.74 17.70
CA LEU A 129 -2.36 -15.99 16.88
C LEU A 129 -2.05 -15.88 15.39
N LEU A 130 -1.29 -14.85 14.99
CA LEU A 130 -0.84 -14.67 13.61
C LEU A 130 0.02 -15.86 13.16
N ARG A 131 0.96 -16.33 14.00
CA ARG A 131 1.77 -17.52 13.70
C ARG A 131 0.90 -18.77 13.56
N THR A 132 -0.08 -18.95 14.42
CA THR A 132 -1.04 -20.06 14.35
C THR A 132 -1.83 -20.03 13.04
N TRP A 133 -2.36 -18.88 12.64
CA TRP A 133 -3.10 -18.76 11.37
C TRP A 133 -2.24 -19.05 10.15
N ILE A 134 -0.96 -18.68 10.18
CA ILE A 134 0.00 -19.05 9.12
C ILE A 134 0.24 -20.57 9.12
N ALA A 135 0.49 -21.17 10.28
CA ALA A 135 0.75 -22.60 10.41
C ALA A 135 -0.44 -23.47 10.00
N GLU A 136 -1.67 -23.01 10.27
CA GLU A 136 -2.92 -23.66 9.85
C GLU A 136 -3.22 -23.48 8.35
N GLY A 137 -2.47 -22.65 7.63
CA GLY A 137 -2.75 -22.30 6.24
C GLY A 137 -3.94 -21.36 6.06
N ALA A 138 -4.44 -20.75 7.15
CA ALA A 138 -5.46 -19.72 7.06
C ALA A 138 -4.90 -18.43 6.46
N LEU A 139 -3.62 -18.12 6.72
CA LEU A 139 -2.86 -17.07 6.04
C LEU A 139 -1.71 -17.70 5.25
N VAL A 140 -1.66 -17.42 3.95
CA VAL A 140 -0.65 -17.95 3.03
C VAL A 140 0.15 -16.82 2.42
N ALA A 141 1.45 -17.05 2.23
CA ALA A 141 2.31 -16.13 1.52
C ALA A 141 2.11 -16.32 0.01
N ASP A 142 1.84 -15.23 -0.70
CA ASP A 142 1.85 -15.23 -2.16
C ASP A 142 3.29 -15.31 -2.71
N GLU A 143 3.43 -15.61 -4.00
CA GLU A 143 4.69 -15.36 -4.71
C GLU A 143 5.03 -13.86 -4.70
N PRO A 144 6.32 -13.47 -4.70
CA PRO A 144 6.72 -12.07 -4.73
C PRO A 144 6.00 -11.28 -5.83
N SER A 145 5.09 -10.40 -5.43
CA SER A 145 4.18 -9.71 -6.34
C SER A 145 4.09 -8.20 -6.07
N ILE A 146 3.59 -7.46 -7.06
CA ILE A 146 3.13 -6.07 -6.91
C ILE A 146 1.61 -6.11 -6.90
N TYR A 147 1.00 -5.58 -5.84
CA TYR A 147 -0.45 -5.69 -5.66
C TYR A 147 -1.14 -4.41 -6.13
N LEU A 148 -1.96 -4.52 -7.16
CA LEU A 148 -2.84 -3.43 -7.58
C LEU A 148 -4.07 -3.37 -6.66
N HIS A 149 -4.42 -2.16 -6.26
CA HIS A 149 -5.59 -1.90 -5.44
C HIS A 149 -6.46 -0.84 -6.10
N GLU A 150 -7.75 -1.13 -6.27
CA GLU A 150 -8.73 -0.18 -6.79
C GLU A 150 -9.88 -0.03 -5.79
N HIS A 151 -10.12 1.22 -5.38
CA HIS A 151 -11.28 1.62 -4.60
C HIS A 151 -12.27 2.31 -5.50
N GLU A 152 -13.52 1.85 -5.50
CA GLU A 152 -14.63 2.54 -6.14
C GLU A 152 -15.55 3.13 -5.08
N PHE A 153 -15.95 4.39 -5.25
CA PHE A 153 -16.76 5.12 -4.28
C PHE A 153 -17.56 6.22 -4.97
N THR A 154 -18.61 6.70 -4.31
CA THR A 154 -19.47 7.77 -4.83
C THR A 154 -19.17 9.08 -4.11
N VAL A 155 -18.91 10.15 -4.86
CA VAL A 155 -18.74 11.51 -4.33
C VAL A 155 -19.71 12.42 -5.07
N LYS A 156 -20.58 13.12 -4.32
CA LYS A 156 -21.58 14.05 -4.87
C LYS A 156 -22.44 13.41 -5.98
N GLY A 157 -22.84 12.15 -5.79
CA GLY A 157 -23.64 11.39 -6.76
C GLY A 157 -22.89 10.86 -7.98
N GLN A 158 -21.58 11.10 -8.09
CA GLN A 158 -20.75 10.60 -9.18
C GLN A 158 -19.87 9.45 -8.71
N ARG A 159 -19.84 8.36 -9.48
CA ARG A 159 -18.92 7.24 -9.26
C ARG A 159 -17.51 7.67 -9.60
N ALA A 160 -16.59 7.47 -8.65
CA ALA A 160 -15.16 7.69 -8.79
C ALA A 160 -14.42 6.39 -8.48
N SER A 161 -13.22 6.24 -9.05
CA SER A 161 -12.29 5.20 -8.64
C SER A 161 -10.90 5.76 -8.34
N ARG A 162 -10.25 5.18 -7.33
CA ARG A 162 -8.90 5.47 -6.84
C ARG A 162 -8.07 4.21 -6.97
N ARG A 163 -6.96 4.28 -7.70
CA ARG A 163 -6.00 3.18 -7.82
C ARG A 163 -4.75 3.47 -6.99
N GLY A 164 -4.14 2.41 -6.50
CA GLY A 164 -2.87 2.43 -5.80
C GLY A 164 -2.18 1.07 -5.95
N VAL A 165 -0.93 1.01 -5.52
CA VAL A 165 -0.17 -0.25 -5.49
C VAL A 165 0.43 -0.45 -4.11
N PHE A 166 0.48 -1.70 -3.67
CA PHE A 166 1.30 -2.11 -2.53
C PHE A 166 2.59 -2.73 -3.05
N VAL A 167 3.71 -2.18 -2.58
CA VAL A 167 5.06 -2.58 -2.97
C VAL A 167 6.00 -2.45 -1.77
N ALA A 168 7.04 -3.27 -1.73
CA ALA A 168 8.14 -3.08 -0.80
C ALA A 168 8.97 -1.87 -1.25
N LEU A 169 9.09 -0.87 -0.38
CA LEU A 169 9.81 0.38 -0.67
C LEU A 169 11.15 0.40 0.06
N ARG A 170 12.22 0.83 -0.63
CA ARG A 170 13.50 1.10 0.04
C ARG A 170 13.36 2.27 1.00
N VAL A 171 13.80 2.07 2.25
CA VAL A 171 13.87 3.17 3.22
C VAL A 171 15.02 4.11 2.84
N HIS A 172 14.70 5.39 2.70
CA HIS A 172 15.67 6.46 2.50
C HIS A 172 15.67 7.39 3.71
N PRO A 173 16.83 7.92 4.14
CA PRO A 173 16.89 9.09 4.99
C PRO A 173 16.01 10.22 4.45
N ALA A 174 15.33 10.95 5.34
CA ALA A 174 14.46 12.06 4.93
C ALA A 174 15.21 13.16 4.15
N SER A 175 16.52 13.31 4.42
CA SER A 175 17.44 14.20 3.71
C SER A 175 17.56 13.90 2.21
N ASP A 176 17.37 12.64 1.80
CA ASP A 176 17.55 12.21 0.42
C ASP A 176 16.45 12.76 -0.49
N ARG A 177 15.29 13.10 0.10
CA ARG A 177 14.08 13.59 -0.58
C ARG A 177 13.58 12.67 -1.71
N VAL A 178 13.93 11.38 -1.65
CA VAL A 178 13.45 10.34 -2.59
C VAL A 178 12.02 9.95 -2.28
N VAL A 179 11.69 9.81 -0.99
CA VAL A 179 10.34 9.54 -0.50
C VAL A 179 9.89 10.78 0.27
N LEU A 180 8.86 11.46 -0.24
CA LEU A 180 8.32 12.64 0.42
C LEU A 180 7.28 12.21 1.47
N PRO A 181 7.39 12.66 2.73
CA PRO A 181 6.37 12.39 3.73
C PRO A 181 5.07 13.09 3.32
N HIS A 182 3.95 12.37 3.36
CA HIS A 182 2.62 12.92 3.06
C HIS A 182 1.87 13.33 4.32
N GLU A 183 2.33 12.92 5.51
CA GLU A 183 1.69 13.16 6.81
C GLU A 183 2.73 13.38 7.92
N LEU A 184 2.34 14.13 8.97
CA LEU A 184 3.09 14.26 10.22
C LEU A 184 2.72 13.09 11.15
N THR A 185 3.40 11.95 11.02
CA THR A 185 3.14 10.79 11.91
C THR A 185 3.66 11.05 13.32
N PHE A 186 2.79 10.99 14.32
CA PHE A 186 3.14 11.22 15.73
C PHE A 186 4.05 10.11 16.30
N PRO A 187 5.03 10.45 17.18
CA PRO A 187 5.95 9.46 17.76
C PRO A 187 5.27 8.28 18.45
N LYS A 188 4.13 8.52 19.13
CA LYS A 188 3.35 7.50 19.83
C LYS A 188 2.88 6.38 18.89
N ALA A 189 2.37 6.72 17.71
CA ALA A 189 1.89 5.75 16.74
C ALA A 189 3.03 4.89 16.15
N LYS A 190 4.26 5.41 16.09
CA LYS A 190 5.42 4.65 15.63
C LYS A 190 5.88 3.64 16.67
N ALA A 191 5.97 4.05 17.94
CA ALA A 191 6.39 3.17 19.02
C ALA A 191 5.43 1.98 19.18
N ASP A 192 4.12 2.27 19.18
CA ASP A 192 3.06 1.27 19.25
C ASP A 192 3.21 0.15 18.20
N ARG A 193 3.43 0.51 16.93
CA ARG A 193 3.58 -0.48 15.85
C ARG A 193 4.92 -1.23 15.88
N LEU A 194 5.96 -0.66 16.49
CA LEU A 194 7.24 -1.35 16.65
C LEU A 194 7.17 -2.45 17.71
N GLU A 195 6.30 -2.33 18.71
CA GLU A 195 6.09 -3.38 19.73
C GLU A 195 5.46 -4.66 19.15
N LEU A 196 4.92 -4.60 17.93
CA LEU A 196 4.35 -5.74 17.21
C LEU A 196 5.40 -6.57 16.44
N LEU A 197 6.58 -6.00 16.16
CA LEU A 197 7.67 -6.63 15.37
C LEU A 197 8.69 -7.37 16.27
#